data_AF-A0A0M9ZKR1-F1
#
_entry.id   AF-A0A0M9ZKR1-F1
#
_cell.length_a   1.000
_cell.length_b   1.000
_cell.length_c   1.000
_cell.angle_alpha   90.00
_cell.angle_beta   90.00
_cell.angle_gamma   90.00
#
_symmetry.space_group_name_H-M   'P 1'
#
loop_
_entity.id
_entity.type
_entity.pdbx_description
1 polymer ?
#
loop_
_entity_poly.entity_id
_entity_poly.type
_entity_poly.pdbx_seq_one_letter_code
_entity_poly.pdbx_strand_id
1 'polypeptide(L)' 'MTYVKQVEGVGTRLTLLWFLQRDPRENWRDHFADLDTGVAASGLGSVRFVAPFIPTVPETDRYVDELR' A
#
# COMPACT_ATOMS: atom_id res chain seq x y z
N MET A 1 -23.47 -10.52 -16.58
CA MET A 1 -23.99 -9.42 -15.75
C MET A 1 -23.20 -9.35 -14.46
N THR A 2 -22.52 -8.24 -14.18
CA THR A 2 -21.91 -8.01 -12.86
C THR A 2 -23.04 -7.77 -11.86
N TYR A 3 -23.10 -8.58 -10.81
CA TYR A 3 -24.15 -8.54 -9.77
C TYR A 3 -24.17 -7.22 -8.96
N VAL A 4 -23.11 -6.42 -9.08
CA VAL A 4 -22.92 -5.17 -8.34
C VAL A 4 -22.87 -3.99 -9.31
N LYS A 5 -23.75 -3.00 -9.10
CA LYS A 5 -23.72 -1.72 -9.81
C LYS A 5 -22.37 -1.04 -9.52
N GLN A 6 -21.62 -0.74 -10.57
CA GLN A 6 -20.39 0.06 -10.44
C GLN A 6 -20.75 1.46 -9.94
N VAL A 7 -20.00 1.96 -8.97
CA VAL A 7 -20.16 3.32 -8.47
C VAL A 7 -19.65 4.28 -9.54
N GLU A 8 -20.49 5.23 -9.95
CA GLU A 8 -20.14 6.22 -10.96
C GLU A 8 -18.93 7.05 -10.51
N GLY A 9 -18.06 7.40 -11.46
CA GLY A 9 -16.87 8.22 -11.22
C GLY A 9 -15.70 7.50 -10.54
N VAL A 10 -15.82 6.24 -10.15
CA VAL A 10 -14.75 5.51 -9.43
C VAL A 10 -13.69 4.93 -10.39
N GLY A 11 -14.06 4.66 -11.64
CA GLY A 11 -13.19 4.04 -12.65
C GLY A 11 -12.69 2.66 -12.22
N THR A 12 -11.65 2.16 -12.88
CA THR A 12 -10.96 0.93 -12.46
C THR A 12 -9.99 1.25 -11.31
N ARG A 13 -10.03 0.46 -10.24
CA ARG A 13 -9.06 0.51 -9.15
C ARG A 13 -8.32 -0.80 -9.05
N LEU A 14 -7.00 -0.72 -8.96
CA LEU A 14 -6.12 -1.85 -8.74
C LEU A 14 -5.51 -1.71 -7.34
N THR A 15 -5.65 -2.75 -6.52
CA THR A 15 -4.98 -2.86 -5.23
C THR A 15 -3.96 -3.98 -5.33
N LEU A 16 -2.70 -3.67 -5.06
CA LEU A 16 -1.62 -4.65 -4.97
C LEU A 16 -1.30 -4.90 -3.50
N LEU A 17 -1.14 -6.18 -3.14
CA LEU A 17 -0.80 -6.62 -1.79
C LEU A 17 0.51 -7.41 -1.84
N TRP A 18 1.41 -7.13 -0.89
CA TRP A 18 2.72 -7.75 -0.83
C TRP A 18 2.99 -8.36 0.55
N PHE A 19 3.76 -9.44 0.56
CA PHE A 19 4.42 -9.93 1.76
C PHE A 19 5.85 -9.38 1.78
N LEU A 20 6.26 -8.81 2.90
CA LEU A 20 7.60 -8.27 3.07
C LEU A 20 8.43 -9.21 3.94
N GLN A 21 9.67 -9.46 3.52
CA GLN A 21 10.63 -10.24 4.30
C GLN A 21 11.41 -9.39 5.32
N ARG A 22 11.40 -8.07 5.14
CA ARG A 22 12.11 -7.09 5.98
C ARG A 22 11.16 -5.99 6.44
N ASP A 23 11.56 -5.27 7.49
CA ASP A 23 10.82 -4.11 7.96
C ASP A 23 10.78 -3.04 6.85
N PRO A 24 9.60 -2.53 6.47
CA PRO A 24 9.46 -1.55 5.39
C PRO A 24 10.20 -0.23 5.66
N ARG A 25 10.55 0.08 6.92
CA ARG A 25 11.35 1.25 7.27
C ARG A 25 12.79 1.14 6.76
N GLU A 26 13.32 -0.08 6.64
CA GLU A 26 14.70 -0.32 6.20
C GLU A 26 14.88 -0.10 4.69
N ASN A 27 13.83 -0.33 3.89
CA ASN A 27 13.89 -0.34 2.43
C ASN A 27 12.80 0.52 1.76
N TRP A 28 12.27 1.51 2.50
CA TRP A 28 11.24 2.43 2.01
C TRP A 28 11.63 3.11 0.69
N ARG A 29 12.83 3.71 0.67
CA ARG A 29 13.34 4.46 -0.49
C ARG A 29 13.50 3.56 -1.71
N ASP A 30 14.06 2.36 -1.51
CA ASP A 30 14.42 1.47 -2.61
C ASP A 30 13.21 0.79 -3.26
N HIS A 31 12.07 0.70 -2.56
CA HIS A 31 10.92 -0.10 -3.03
C HIS A 31 9.59 0.64 -3.10
N PHE A 32 9.38 1.70 -2.31
CA PHE A 32 8.05 2.32 -2.16
C PHE A 32 8.01 3.80 -2.52
N ALA A 33 9.07 4.55 -2.23
CA ALA A 33 9.06 6.01 -2.33
C ALA A 33 8.73 6.55 -3.74
N ASP A 34 9.18 5.86 -4.79
CA ASP A 34 9.09 6.34 -6.18
C ASP A 34 8.04 5.58 -7.03
N LEU A 35 7.17 4.77 -6.39
CA LEU A 35 6.14 4.01 -7.10
C LEU A 35 5.16 4.92 -7.84
N ASP A 36 4.84 6.08 -7.29
CA ASP A 36 3.97 7.07 -7.92
C ASP A 36 4.57 7.60 -9.22
N THR A 37 5.87 7.90 -9.21
CA THR A 37 6.64 8.41 -10.35
C THR A 37 6.71 7.34 -11.44
N GLY A 38 7.04 6.10 -11.09
CA GLY A 38 7.10 4.99 -12.04
C GLY A 38 5.75 4.72 -12.71
N VAL A 39 4.66 4.72 -11.94
CA VAL A 39 3.30 4.54 -12.47
C VAL A 39 2.89 5.72 -13.34
N ALA A 40 3.15 6.96 -12.92
CA ALA A 40 2.83 8.15 -13.71
C ALA A 40 3.58 8.15 -15.05
N ALA A 41 4.87 7.80 -15.06
CA ALA A 41 5.69 7.70 -16.26
C ALA A 41 5.18 6.63 -17.25
N SER A 42 4.52 5.57 -16.76
CA SER A 42 3.93 4.54 -17.62
C SER A 42 2.69 5.01 -18.42
N GLY A 43 2.02 6.07 -17.97
CA GLY A 43 0.75 6.54 -18.53
C GLY A 43 -0.45 5.61 -18.28
N LEU A 44 -0.27 4.52 -17.53
CA LEU A 44 -1.31 3.50 -17.28
C LEU A 44 -2.22 3.84 -16.09
N GLY A 45 -1.85 4.81 -15.26
CA GLY A 45 -2.63 5.19 -14.10
C GLY A 45 -1.94 6.19 -13.19
N SER A 46 -2.43 6.29 -11.95
CA SER A 46 -1.83 7.09 -10.88
C SER A 46 -1.91 6.32 -9.56
N VAL A 47 -0.87 6.48 -8.74
CA VAL A 47 -0.87 5.92 -7.38
C VAL A 47 -1.69 6.84 -6.48
N ARG A 48 -2.64 6.26 -5.76
CA ARG A 48 -3.47 7.00 -4.79
C ARG A 48 -3.05 6.79 -3.34
N PHE A 49 -2.42 5.66 -3.05
CA PHE A 49 -2.07 5.28 -1.69
C PHE A 49 -0.98 4.19 -1.72
N VAL A 50 0.03 4.35 -0.86
CA VAL A 50 1.08 3.35 -0.60
C VAL A 50 1.26 3.30 0.91
N ALA A 51 0.98 2.14 1.50
CA ALA A 51 1.09 1.95 2.95
C ALA A 51 1.50 0.50 3.27
N PRO A 52 2.79 0.17 3.09
CA PRO A 52 3.35 -0.95 3.83
C PRO A 52 3.17 -0.68 5.33
N PHE A 53 2.92 -1.73 6.11
CA PHE A 53 2.72 -1.63 7.54
C PHE A 53 3.59 -2.63 8.27
N ILE A 54 3.88 -2.33 9.54
CA ILE A 54 4.58 -3.24 10.44
C ILE A 54 3.50 -3.97 11.25
N PRO A 55 3.45 -5.31 11.20
CA PRO A 55 2.44 -6.04 11.94
C PRO A 55 2.69 -5.90 13.45
N THR A 56 1.61 -5.88 14.22
CA THR A 56 1.69 -6.12 15.66
C THR A 56 2.18 -7.55 15.90
N VAL A 57 2.86 -7.76 17.03
CA VAL A 57 3.28 -9.11 17.45
C VAL A 57 2.24 -9.63 18.44
N PRO A 58 1.49 -10.69 18.09
CA PRO A 58 0.47 -11.25 18.97
C PRO A 58 1.04 -11.61 20.34
N GLU A 59 0.23 -11.46 21.38
CA GLU A 59 0.59 -11.77 22.78
C GLU A 59 1.74 -10.90 23.35
N THR A 60 2.00 -9.72 22.77
CA THR A 60 3.00 -8.78 23.27
C THR A 60 2.49 -7.34 23.27
N ASP A 61 3.08 -6.50 24.12
CA ASP A 61 2.90 -5.04 24.11
C ASP A 61 3.87 -4.34 23.14
N ARG A 62 4.47 -5.09 22.20
CA ARG A 62 5.46 -4.55 21.28
C ARG A 62 4.83 -3.44 20.42
N TYR A 63 5.52 -2.29 20.38
CA TYR A 63 5.13 -1.04 19.71
C TYR A 63 4.03 -0.22 20.40
N VAL A 64 3.44 -0.69 21.51
CA VAL A 64 2.36 0.06 22.20
C VAL A 64 2.87 1.42 22.70
N ASP A 65 4.12 1.49 23.15
CA ASP A 65 4.79 2.69 23.62
C ASP A 65 5.16 3.69 22.50
N GLU A 66 5.20 3.23 21.24
CA GLU A 66 5.54 4.04 20.06
C GLU A 66 4.32 4.72 19.39
N LEU A 67 3.08 4.37 19.78
CA LEU A 67 1.84 4.81 19.12
C LEU A 67 1.19 6.09 19.69
N ARG A 68 1.94 6.91 20.43
CA ARG A 68 1.41 8.12 21.10
C ARG A 68 1.06 9.27 20.17
#